data_AF-A0A1H0RHT8-F1
#
_entry.id   AF-A0A1H0RHT8-F1
#
_cell.length_a   1.000
_cell.length_b   1.000
_cell.length_c   1.000
_cell.angle_alpha   90.00
_cell.angle_beta   90.00
_cell.angle_gamma   90.00
#
_symmetry.space_group_name_H-M   'P 1'
#
loop_
_entity.id
_entity.type
_entity.pdbx_description
1 polymer ?
#
loop_
_entity_poly.entity_id
_entity_poly.type
_entity_poly.pdbx_seq_one_letter_code
_entity_poly.pdbx_strand_id
1 'polypeptide(L)'
;MFFELKTGWQKISERIFKTANVATNSLEVAGTDTTDVNRFPAGSSAGSLREILAWTQIPQILEFTTNGGDQQFANFSFLEEDYERQLPTVTAAQSIQIGIGDDPTLPGYQALKAAGEARAIRAIKITLPNGSVILYNGYVSFNETPTLTKGQVMQVRATISLQGRPVRYQSGT
;
A
#
# COMPACT_ATOMS: atom_id res chain seq x y z
N MET A 1 -16.53 -6.96 0.29
CA MET A 1 -15.62 -6.99 -0.88
C MET A 1 -14.46 -6.02 -0.65
N PHE A 2 -13.40 -6.10 -1.47
CA PHE A 2 -12.29 -5.14 -1.47
C PHE A 2 -12.18 -4.46 -2.83
N PHE A 3 -11.76 -3.20 -2.84
CA PHE A 3 -11.63 -2.43 -4.08
C PHE A 3 -10.55 -1.35 -3.93
N GLU A 4 -9.96 -0.96 -5.04
CA GLU A 4 -9.16 0.25 -5.16
C GLU A 4 -10.08 1.43 -5.45
N LEU A 5 -9.89 2.53 -4.72
CA LEU A 5 -10.56 3.80 -4.96
C LEU A 5 -9.58 4.79 -5.56
N LYS A 6 -9.89 5.31 -6.75
CA LYS A 6 -9.22 6.46 -7.34
C LYS A 6 -10.20 7.61 -7.45
N THR A 7 -9.93 8.73 -6.80
CA THR A 7 -10.84 9.89 -6.72
C THR A 7 -10.05 11.20 -6.69
N GLY A 8 -10.70 12.33 -6.93
CA GLY A 8 -10.10 13.66 -6.76
C GLY A 8 -9.73 14.00 -5.31
N TRP A 9 -10.30 13.29 -4.33
CA TRP A 9 -9.93 13.44 -2.92
C TRP A 9 -8.61 12.74 -2.58
N GLN A 10 -7.52 13.52 -2.64
CA GLN A 10 -6.14 13.05 -2.48
C GLN A 10 -5.89 12.19 -1.23
N LYS A 11 -6.56 12.46 -0.10
CA LYS A 11 -6.35 11.71 1.16
C LYS A 11 -6.83 10.25 1.11
N ILE A 12 -7.76 9.93 0.21
CA ILE A 12 -8.35 8.60 0.09
C ILE A 12 -8.14 7.98 -1.29
N SER A 13 -7.62 8.73 -2.26
CA SER A 13 -7.30 8.23 -3.60
C SER A 13 -6.13 7.26 -3.58
N GLU A 14 -6.13 6.33 -4.53
CA GLU A 14 -5.09 5.31 -4.78
C GLU A 14 -4.83 4.40 -3.57
N ARG A 15 -5.89 4.13 -2.81
CA ARG A 15 -5.88 3.25 -1.64
C ARG A 15 -6.86 2.10 -1.83
N ILE A 16 -6.60 1.01 -1.10
CA ILE A 16 -7.47 -0.17 -1.11
C ILE A 16 -8.36 -0.13 0.12
N PHE A 17 -9.66 -0.32 -0.07
CA PHE A 17 -10.66 -0.30 0.99
C PHE A 17 -11.47 -1.58 1.02
N LYS A 18 -12.08 -1.81 2.17
CA LYS A 18 -13.16 -2.79 2.39
C LYS A 18 -14.49 -2.06 2.24
N THR A 19 -15.47 -2.71 1.62
CA THR A 19 -16.85 -2.20 1.58
C THR A 19 -17.56 -2.46 2.90
N ALA A 20 -18.27 -1.46 3.42
CA ALA A 20 -19.15 -1.60 4.58
C ALA A 20 -20.55 -2.09 4.18
N ASN A 21 -21.18 -1.43 3.21
CA ASN A 21 -22.51 -1.74 2.71
C ASN A 21 -22.56 -1.56 1.18
N VAL A 22 -23.43 -2.31 0.52
CA VAL A 22 -23.68 -2.21 -0.93
C VAL A 22 -25.16 -1.99 -1.15
N ALA A 23 -25.51 -0.94 -1.89
CA ALA A 23 -26.85 -0.72 -2.37
C ALA A 23 -26.84 -0.61 -3.90
N THR A 24 -28.02 -0.50 -4.51
CA THR A 24 -28.12 -0.31 -5.96
C THR A 24 -27.39 0.97 -6.37
N ASN A 25 -26.33 0.81 -7.16
CA ASN A 25 -25.47 1.89 -7.66
C ASN A 25 -24.71 2.69 -6.59
N SER A 26 -24.58 2.19 -5.35
CA SER A 26 -23.74 2.83 -4.34
C SER A 26 -23.04 1.82 -3.44
N LEU A 27 -21.88 2.21 -2.93
CA LEU A 27 -21.12 1.43 -1.96
C LEU A 27 -20.62 2.35 -0.86
N GLU A 28 -20.61 1.84 0.35
CA GLU A 28 -20.06 2.53 1.52
C GLU A 28 -18.62 2.07 1.75
N VAL A 29 -17.71 3.04 1.94
CA VAL A 29 -16.29 2.77 2.22
C VAL A 29 -16.12 2.57 3.72
N ALA A 30 -15.73 1.37 4.15
CA ALA A 30 -15.56 1.09 5.57
C ALA A 30 -14.42 1.92 6.16
N GLY A 31 -14.68 2.55 7.31
CA GLY A 31 -13.67 3.26 8.10
C GLY A 31 -13.20 4.59 7.50
N THR A 32 -13.93 5.17 6.55
CA THR A 32 -13.62 6.49 5.97
C THR A 32 -14.66 7.52 6.40
N ASP A 33 -14.22 8.56 7.11
CA ASP A 33 -15.04 9.72 7.43
C ASP A 33 -14.79 10.85 6.42
N THR A 34 -15.83 11.21 5.67
CA THR A 34 -15.82 12.30 4.68
C THR A 34 -16.72 13.47 5.08
N THR A 35 -17.04 13.63 6.37
CA THR A 35 -17.94 14.70 6.85
C THR A 35 -17.35 16.10 6.76
N ASP A 36 -16.01 16.23 6.77
CA ASP A 36 -15.32 17.52 6.62
C ASP A 36 -15.35 17.99 5.16
N VAL A 37 -16.32 18.84 4.83
CA VAL A 37 -16.54 19.40 3.49
C VAL A 37 -15.39 20.30 2.98
N ASN A 38 -14.51 20.80 3.86
CA ASN A 38 -13.31 21.52 3.42
C ASN A 38 -12.27 20.55 2.86
N ARG A 39 -12.18 19.35 3.44
CA ARG A 39 -11.27 18.28 3.00
C ARG A 39 -11.87 17.42 1.90
N PHE A 40 -13.19 17.30 1.88
CA PHE A 40 -13.96 16.49 0.94
C PHE A 40 -15.04 17.35 0.27
N PRO A 41 -14.66 18.35 -0.55
CA PRO A 41 -15.62 19.22 -1.19
C PRO A 41 -16.50 18.45 -2.18
N ALA A 42 -17.78 18.82 -2.23
CA ALA A 42 -18.74 18.27 -3.17
C ALA A 42 -18.33 18.59 -4.62
N GLY A 43 -18.54 17.64 -5.54
CA GLY A 43 -18.19 17.79 -6.95
C GLY A 43 -16.74 17.41 -7.30
N SER A 44 -15.84 17.28 -6.33
CA SER A 44 -14.45 16.79 -6.54
C SER A 44 -14.27 15.29 -6.27
N SER A 45 -15.36 14.55 -6.08
CA SER A 45 -15.34 13.12 -5.75
C SER A 45 -15.27 12.19 -6.96
N ALA A 46 -15.40 12.74 -8.18
CA ALA A 46 -15.36 11.97 -9.41
C ALA A 46 -14.12 11.05 -9.45
N GLY A 47 -14.33 9.80 -9.85
CA GLY A 47 -13.35 8.76 -9.66
C GLY A 47 -13.74 7.44 -10.29
N SER A 48 -12.86 6.46 -10.15
CA SER A 48 -13.08 5.09 -10.58
C SER A 48 -12.85 4.13 -9.41
N LEU A 49 -13.53 3.00 -9.49
CA LEU A 49 -13.41 1.89 -8.56
C LEU A 49 -12.91 0.68 -9.35
N ARG A 50 -11.90 -0.01 -8.82
CA ARG A 50 -11.45 -1.29 -9.37
C ARG A 50 -11.65 -2.37 -8.33
N GLU A 51 -12.57 -3.28 -8.59
CA GLU A 51 -12.85 -4.40 -7.70
C GLU A 51 -11.68 -5.39 -7.66
N ILE A 52 -11.40 -5.93 -6.47
CA ILE A 52 -10.43 -7.01 -6.27
C ILE A 52 -11.19 -8.31 -6.15
N LEU A 53 -11.20 -9.09 -7.23
CA LEU A 53 -11.94 -10.34 -7.34
C LEU A 53 -11.35 -11.47 -6.50
N ALA A 54 -10.02 -11.58 -6.45
CA ALA A 54 -9.33 -12.68 -5.80
C ALA A 54 -7.99 -12.25 -5.18
N TRP A 55 -7.54 -13.02 -4.20
CA TRP A 55 -6.25 -12.87 -3.54
C TRP A 55 -5.41 -14.13 -3.72
N THR A 56 -4.20 -13.99 -4.25
CA THR A 56 -3.23 -15.08 -4.34
C THR A 56 -2.30 -15.03 -3.13
N GLN A 57 -2.18 -16.14 -2.41
CA GLN A 57 -1.27 -16.23 -1.28
C GLN A 57 0.19 -16.29 -1.78
N ILE A 58 1.08 -15.57 -1.10
CA ILE A 58 2.52 -15.63 -1.29
C ILE A 58 3.11 -16.51 -0.18
N PRO A 59 3.47 -17.78 -0.45
CA PRO A 59 4.07 -18.66 0.54
C PRO A 59 5.58 -18.38 0.71
N GLN A 60 6.21 -19.04 1.69
CA GLN A 60 7.67 -19.05 1.89
C GLN A 60 8.30 -17.66 2.04
N ILE A 61 7.64 -16.74 2.75
CA ILE A 61 8.19 -15.42 3.07
C ILE A 61 9.32 -15.60 4.09
N LEU A 62 10.52 -15.18 3.72
CA LEU A 62 11.73 -15.22 4.54
C LEU A 62 12.04 -13.85 5.17
N GLU A 63 11.68 -12.77 4.49
CA GLU A 63 11.95 -11.41 4.90
C GLU A 63 10.75 -10.51 4.59
N PHE A 64 10.40 -9.60 5.50
CA PHE A 64 9.42 -8.56 5.26
C PHE A 64 9.92 -7.25 5.88
N THR A 65 10.39 -6.32 5.05
CA THR A 65 10.93 -5.03 5.51
C THR A 65 10.16 -3.88 4.88
N THR A 66 9.93 -2.83 5.67
CA THR A 66 9.28 -1.60 5.21
C THR A 66 10.28 -0.46 5.33
N ASN A 67 10.41 0.33 4.28
CA ASN A 67 11.35 1.44 4.18
C ASN A 67 10.62 2.75 3.90
N GLY A 68 11.14 3.85 4.45
CA GLY A 68 10.62 5.20 4.28
C GLY A 68 9.35 5.48 5.09
N GLY A 69 8.66 6.56 4.72
CA GLY A 69 7.52 7.09 5.48
C GLY A 69 7.91 8.06 6.59
N ASP A 70 9.20 8.36 6.70
CA ASP A 70 9.72 9.38 7.60
C ASP A 70 9.18 10.76 7.22
N GLN A 71 8.86 11.56 8.24
CA GLN A 71 8.46 12.95 8.04
C GLN A 71 9.67 13.74 7.53
N GLN A 72 9.51 14.41 6.39
CA GLN A 72 10.47 15.38 5.89
C GLN A 72 10.13 16.76 6.46
N PHE A 73 11.17 17.56 6.60
CA PHE A 73 11.06 18.89 7.16
C PHE A 73 11.83 19.90 6.33
N ALA A 74 11.29 21.10 6.26
CA ALA A 74 12.01 22.27 5.77
C ALA A 74 12.46 23.08 6.99
N ASN A 75 13.75 23.35 7.06
CA ASN A 75 14.27 24.26 8.06
C ASN A 75 14.30 25.68 7.50
N PHE A 76 14.00 26.67 8.34
CA PHE A 76 13.98 28.07 7.96
C PHE A 76 14.30 28.96 9.16
N SER A 77 14.89 30.12 8.89
CA SER A 77 15.06 31.22 9.84
C SER A 77 14.75 32.54 9.11
N PHE A 78 14.18 33.51 9.82
CA PHE A 78 14.11 34.88 9.32
C PHE A 78 15.43 35.62 9.57
N LEU A 79 15.68 36.72 8.85
CA LEU A 79 16.95 37.45 8.97
C LEU A 79 17.17 38.04 10.37
N GLU A 80 16.09 38.33 11.10
CA GLU A 80 16.13 38.81 12.49
C GLU A 80 16.28 37.69 13.54
N GLU A 81 16.33 36.42 13.13
CA GLU A 81 16.37 35.28 14.05
C GLU A 81 17.77 34.65 14.13
N ASP A 82 18.29 34.51 15.35
CA ASP A 82 19.57 33.84 15.63
C ASP A 82 19.42 32.31 15.82
N TYR A 83 18.26 31.74 15.46
CA TYR A 83 17.96 30.31 15.60
C TYR A 83 17.11 29.79 14.44
N GLU A 84 17.27 28.51 14.12
CA GLU A 84 16.54 27.84 13.04
C GLU A 84 15.27 27.16 13.57
N ARG A 85 14.19 27.20 12.77
CA ARG A 85 12.93 26.50 13.03
C ARG A 85 12.65 25.47 11.96
N GLN A 86 11.79 24.52 12.27
CA GLN A 86 11.48 23.40 11.40
C GLN A 86 9.97 23.30 11.10
N LEU A 87 9.61 23.16 9.82
CA LEU A 87 8.24 22.92 9.36
C LEU A 87 8.11 21.53 8.72
N PRO A 88 7.15 20.70 9.14
CA PRO A 88 6.88 19.42 8.49
C PRO A 88 6.30 19.66 7.09
N THR A 89 6.89 19.05 6.07
CA THR A 89 6.48 19.22 4.67
C THR A 89 5.68 18.03 4.17
N VAL A 90 6.36 16.93 3.86
CA VAL A 90 5.80 15.73 3.27
C VAL A 90 6.37 14.49 3.93
N THR A 91 5.67 13.37 3.86
CA THR A 91 6.20 12.07 4.26
C THR A 91 6.96 11.45 3.09
N ALA A 92 8.14 10.89 3.35
CA ALA A 92 8.94 10.21 2.34
C ALA A 92 8.18 9.03 1.69
N ALA A 93 8.52 8.73 0.43
CA ALA A 93 7.96 7.60 -0.28
C ALA A 93 8.19 6.30 0.49
N GLN A 94 7.17 5.45 0.54
CA GLN A 94 7.22 4.17 1.25
C GLN A 94 7.38 3.02 0.28
N SER A 95 8.19 2.04 0.65
CA SER A 95 8.30 0.77 -0.07
C SER A 95 8.34 -0.41 0.88
N ILE A 96 7.89 -1.55 0.40
CA ILE A 96 7.93 -2.83 1.12
C ILE A 96 8.81 -3.77 0.31
N GLN A 97 9.78 -4.40 0.95
CA GLN A 97 10.57 -5.47 0.35
C GLN A 97 10.17 -6.79 1.00
N ILE A 98 9.88 -7.77 0.16
CA ILE A 98 9.50 -9.12 0.57
C ILE A 98 10.53 -10.07 -0.02
N GLY A 99 11.23 -10.77 0.85
CA GLY A 99 12.05 -11.92 0.49
C GLY A 99 11.19 -13.17 0.49
N ILE A 100 11.19 -13.91 -0.62
CA ILE A 100 10.49 -15.19 -0.73
C ILE A 100 11.45 -16.29 -1.17
N GLY A 101 11.16 -17.54 -0.80
CA GLY A 101 11.87 -18.69 -1.33
C GLY A 101 11.84 -18.74 -2.86
N ASP A 102 12.95 -19.15 -3.46
CA ASP A 102 13.06 -19.33 -4.91
C ASP A 102 12.39 -20.64 -5.36
N ASP A 103 11.09 -20.56 -5.64
CA ASP A 103 10.31 -21.66 -6.23
C ASP A 103 9.33 -21.13 -7.31
N PRO A 104 9.73 -21.19 -8.60
CA PRO A 104 8.90 -20.71 -9.72
C PRO A 104 7.59 -21.46 -9.94
N THR A 105 7.40 -22.62 -9.30
CA THR A 105 6.19 -23.43 -9.44
C THR A 105 5.05 -22.92 -8.57
N LEU A 106 5.34 -22.10 -7.56
CA LEU A 106 4.35 -21.61 -6.61
C LEU A 106 3.50 -20.47 -7.23
N PRO A 107 2.17 -20.48 -7.03
CA PRO A 107 1.28 -19.45 -7.56
C PRO A 107 1.64 -18.03 -7.10
N GLY A 108 2.18 -17.89 -5.88
CA GLY A 108 2.61 -16.60 -5.34
C GLY A 108 3.82 -16.02 -6.10
N TYR A 109 4.79 -16.85 -6.46
CA TYR A 109 5.93 -16.45 -7.28
C TYR A 109 5.44 -15.96 -8.65
N GLN A 110 4.61 -16.76 -9.32
CA GLN A 110 4.08 -16.45 -10.65
C GLN A 110 3.25 -15.15 -10.64
N ALA A 111 2.45 -14.93 -9.59
CA ALA A 111 1.68 -13.71 -9.43
C ALA A 111 2.58 -12.47 -9.27
N LEU A 112 3.66 -12.56 -8.50
CA LEU A 112 4.62 -11.47 -8.32
C LEU A 112 5.39 -11.17 -9.60
N LYS A 113 5.82 -12.21 -10.33
CA LYS A 113 6.44 -12.08 -11.65
C LYS A 113 5.52 -11.37 -12.64
N ALA A 114 4.30 -11.87 -12.81
CA ALA A 114 3.33 -11.28 -13.73
C ALA A 114 2.96 -9.83 -13.34
N ALA A 115 2.89 -9.54 -12.05
CA ALA A 115 2.67 -8.17 -11.56
C ALA A 115 3.85 -7.24 -11.90
N GLY A 116 5.09 -7.73 -11.75
CA GLY A 116 6.31 -7.02 -12.12
C GLY A 116 6.42 -6.73 -13.62
N GLU A 117 6.18 -7.74 -14.47
CA GLU A 117 6.21 -7.60 -15.93
C GLU A 117 5.15 -6.64 -16.44
N ALA A 118 3.93 -6.70 -15.90
CA ALA A 118 2.84 -5.79 -16.25
C ALA A 118 3.08 -4.35 -15.80
N ARG A 119 4.03 -4.11 -14.87
CA ARG A 119 4.30 -2.80 -14.24
C ARG A 119 3.03 -2.12 -13.76
N ALA A 120 2.09 -2.91 -13.27
CA ALA A 120 0.76 -2.43 -12.96
C ALA A 120 0.56 -2.36 -11.45
N ILE A 121 -0.22 -1.38 -11.02
CA ILE A 121 -0.59 -1.22 -9.62
C ILE A 121 -1.37 -2.46 -9.16
N ARG A 122 -0.98 -3.01 -8.01
CA ARG A 122 -1.61 -4.17 -7.36
C ARG A 122 -1.94 -3.87 -5.91
N ALA A 123 -3.06 -4.43 -5.49
CA ALA A 123 -3.45 -4.47 -4.09
C ALA A 123 -2.69 -5.57 -3.36
N ILE A 124 -2.20 -5.27 -2.16
CA ILE A 124 -1.52 -6.24 -1.28
C ILE A 124 -2.23 -6.24 0.06
N LYS A 125 -2.43 -7.44 0.60
CA LYS A 125 -3.13 -7.68 1.85
C LYS A 125 -2.25 -8.46 2.81
N ILE A 126 -2.10 -7.94 4.01
CA ILE A 126 -1.51 -8.64 5.15
C ILE A 126 -2.62 -8.97 6.12
N THR A 127 -2.76 -10.25 6.45
CA THR A 127 -3.63 -10.71 7.53
C THR A 127 -2.77 -11.00 8.75
N LEU A 128 -3.04 -10.30 9.85
CA LEU A 128 -2.34 -10.49 11.12
C LEU A 128 -2.95 -11.68 11.88
N PRO A 129 -2.20 -12.32 12.81
CA PRO A 129 -2.68 -13.48 13.58
C PRO A 129 -3.98 -13.22 14.36
N ASN A 130 -4.21 -11.96 14.76
CA ASN A 130 -5.43 -11.55 15.46
C ASN A 130 -6.64 -11.32 14.52
N GLY A 131 -6.51 -11.61 13.23
CA GLY A 131 -7.55 -11.40 12.22
C GLY A 131 -7.63 -9.97 11.67
N SER A 132 -6.81 -9.04 12.17
CA SER A 132 -6.74 -7.68 11.62
C SER A 132 -6.10 -7.69 10.23
N VAL A 133 -6.53 -6.77 9.37
CA VAL A 133 -6.09 -6.71 7.98
C VAL A 133 -5.41 -5.37 7.70
N ILE A 134 -4.29 -5.42 6.99
CA ILE A 134 -3.61 -4.25 6.46
C ILE A 134 -3.63 -4.33 4.94
N LEU A 135 -4.04 -3.25 4.30
CA LEU A 135 -4.13 -3.15 2.85
C LEU A 135 -3.17 -2.08 2.34
N TYR A 136 -2.51 -2.41 1.24
CA TYR A 136 -1.54 -1.57 0.55
C TYR A 136 -1.89 -1.51 -0.93
N ASN A 137 -1.51 -0.40 -1.57
CA ASN A 137 -1.59 -0.23 -3.01
C ASN A 137 -0.22 0.19 -3.54
N GLY A 138 0.30 -0.49 -4.55
CA GLY A 138 1.64 -0.18 -5.05
C GLY A 138 2.00 -0.84 -6.37
N TYR A 139 3.08 -0.36 -6.97
CA TYR A 139 3.74 -1.04 -8.09
C TYR A 139 4.59 -2.18 -7.55
N VAL A 140 4.40 -3.38 -8.11
CA VAL A 140 5.23 -4.53 -7.81
C VAL A 140 6.39 -4.57 -8.77
N SER A 141 7.59 -4.79 -8.26
CA SER A 141 8.80 -5.12 -9.00
C SER A 141 9.34 -6.43 -8.46
N PHE A 142 9.78 -7.32 -9.34
CA PHE A 142 10.23 -8.65 -8.94
C PHE A 142 11.61 -8.92 -9.52
N ASN A 143 12.57 -9.24 -8.65
CA ASN A 143 13.90 -9.66 -9.05
C ASN A 143 13.98 -11.17 -8.93
N GLU A 144 13.96 -11.84 -10.09
CA GLU A 144 14.07 -13.29 -10.22
C GLU A 144 15.48 -13.82 -9.96
N THR A 145 16.48 -12.94 -9.75
CA THR A 145 17.84 -13.36 -9.42
C THR A 145 17.89 -13.82 -7.96
N PRO A 146 18.14 -15.12 -7.69
CA PRO A 146 18.18 -15.60 -6.31
C PRO A 146 19.48 -15.17 -5.63
N THR A 147 19.40 -14.87 -4.34
CA THR A 147 20.57 -14.73 -3.48
C THR A 147 20.94 -16.08 -2.88
N LEU A 148 22.18 -16.52 -3.11
CA LEU A 148 22.70 -17.78 -2.59
C LEU A 148 23.65 -17.50 -1.42
N THR A 149 23.20 -17.74 -0.19
CA THR A 149 24.02 -17.60 1.02
C THR A 149 24.13 -18.96 1.71
N LYS A 150 25.35 -19.37 2.06
CA LYS A 150 25.57 -20.67 2.72
C LYS A 150 24.77 -20.76 4.02
N GLY A 151 24.02 -21.84 4.18
CA GLY A 151 23.19 -22.07 5.37
C GLY A 151 21.85 -21.31 5.37
N GLN A 152 21.46 -20.70 4.24
CA GLN A 152 20.17 -20.05 4.06
C GLN A 152 19.44 -20.64 2.85
N VAL A 153 18.11 -20.53 2.85
CA VAL A 153 17.29 -20.90 1.68
C VAL A 153 17.57 -19.89 0.56
N MET A 154 17.56 -20.35 -0.70
CA MET A 154 17.65 -19.44 -1.85
C MET A 154 16.44 -18.49 -1.84
N GLN A 155 16.72 -17.20 -1.95
CA GLN A 155 15.71 -16.15 -1.81
C GLN A 155 15.69 -15.25 -3.05
N VAL A 156 14.50 -14.99 -3.57
CA VAL A 156 14.23 -13.93 -4.55
C VAL A 156 13.50 -12.77 -3.88
N ARG A 157 13.54 -11.57 -4.47
CA ARG A 157 13.03 -10.35 -3.82
C ARG A 157 11.95 -9.67 -4.66
N ALA A 158 10.80 -9.46 -4.03
CA ALA A 158 9.76 -8.56 -4.50
C ALA A 158 9.86 -7.21 -3.79
N THR A 159 9.77 -6.12 -4.54
CA THR A 159 9.68 -4.76 -3.99
C THR A 159 8.36 -4.16 -4.40
N ILE A 160 7.67 -3.54 -3.45
CA ILE A 160 6.40 -2.87 -3.66
C ILE A 160 6.59 -1.39 -3.36
N SER A 161 6.44 -0.55 -4.37
CA SER A 161 6.50 0.91 -4.24
C SER A 161 5.09 1.44 -3.98
N LEU A 162 4.82 1.88 -2.75
CA LEU A 162 3.49 2.27 -2.31
C LEU A 162 3.04 3.56 -3.00
N GLN A 163 1.81 3.58 -3.52
CA GLN A 163 1.18 4.77 -4.12
C GLN A 163 0.28 5.50 -3.13
N GLY A 164 -0.23 4.79 -2.13
CA GLY A 164 -1.13 5.34 -1.12
C GLY A 164 -0.77 4.88 0.28
N ARG A 165 -1.23 5.62 1.28
CA ARG A 165 -1.07 5.26 2.69
C ARG A 165 -1.81 3.95 2.99
N PRO A 166 -1.25 3.08 3.85
CA PRO A 166 -1.93 1.83 4.22
C PRO A 166 -3.29 2.09 4.86
N VAL A 167 -4.22 1.16 4.65
CA VAL A 167 -5.52 1.11 5.33
C VAL A 167 -5.51 -0.08 6.26
N ARG A 168 -5.92 0.12 7.53
CA ARG A 168 -5.95 -0.93 8.54
C ARG A 168 -7.37 -1.14 9.04
N TYR A 169 -7.75 -2.40 9.17
CA TYR A 169 -9.02 -2.84 9.77
C TYR A 169 -8.72 -3.76 10.93
N GLN A 170 -9.37 -3.50 12.08
CA GLN A 170 -9.30 -4.39 13.24
C GLN A 170 -10.22 -5.60 13.02
N SER A 171 -9.86 -6.71 13.64
CA SER A 171 -10.75 -7.88 13.74
C SER A 171 -12.04 -7.48 14.47
N GLY A 172 -13.20 -7.64 13.82
CA GLY A 172 -14.51 -7.31 14.39
C GLY A 172 -15.18 -6.03 13.86
N THR A 173 -14.61 -5.38 12.85
CA THR A 173 -15.22 -4.22 12.13
C THR A 173 -15.07 -4.40 10.61
#